data_AF-A0A0J1GRY3-F1
#
_entry.id   AF-A0A0J1GRY3-F1
#
_cell.length_a   1.000
_cell.length_b   1.000
_cell.length_c   1.000
_cell.angle_alpha   90.00
_cell.angle_beta   90.00
_cell.angle_gamma   90.00
#
_symmetry.space_group_name_H-M   'P 1'
#
loop_
_entity.id
_entity.type
_entity.pdbx_description
1 polymer ?
#
loop_
_entity_poly.entity_id
_entity_poly.type
_entity_poly.pdbx_seq_one_letter_code
_entity_poly.pdbx_strand_id
1 'polypeptide(L)'
;MFTQHNTLALTTLISAFALAGCQSTQTTTLSPLLTNAKQHIGWISGECFAIKNAQLEAGDTVHVVNVTNNQRQAVNILSTNATPCQKLASQQTAVSGQQMHTYYQVDRVNAADPVIALLGNPKTLANYHYQSCTLSNGTFFYITAPQGQQLWSDSFYSGEKTLPTCSSDLFR
;
A
#
# COMPACT_ATOMS: atom_id res chain seq x y z
N MET A 1 61.19 -24.07 68.48
CA MET A 1 60.33 -25.12 69.08
C MET A 1 58.89 -24.66 68.92
N PHE A 2 58.06 -25.48 68.24
CA PHE A 2 56.58 -25.60 68.28
C PHE A 2 55.73 -24.30 68.38
N THR A 3 54.65 -24.02 67.63
CA THR A 3 53.58 -24.83 67.02
C THR A 3 52.66 -23.83 66.27
N GLN A 4 52.32 -24.05 65.00
CA GLN A 4 51.01 -24.49 64.48
C GLN A 4 49.75 -23.64 64.82
N HIS A 5 49.13 -23.17 63.73
CA HIS A 5 47.71 -23.33 63.34
C HIS A 5 46.59 -22.37 63.81
N ASN A 6 45.99 -21.68 62.83
CA ASN A 6 44.61 -21.86 62.32
C ASN A 6 43.90 -20.51 62.05
N THR A 7 43.74 -20.12 60.78
CA THR A 7 42.53 -20.30 59.93
C THR A 7 41.40 -19.34 60.27
N LEU A 8 41.15 -18.37 59.38
CA LEU A 8 39.82 -18.18 58.78
C LEU A 8 39.88 -17.19 57.61
N ALA A 9 39.48 -17.72 56.45
CA ALA A 9 39.32 -17.04 55.19
C ALA A 9 38.15 -16.06 55.22
N LEU A 10 38.27 -14.95 54.48
CA LEU A 10 37.10 -14.25 53.95
C LEU A 10 37.46 -13.69 52.57
N THR A 11 37.26 -14.51 51.54
CA THR A 11 37.32 -14.12 50.13
C THR A 11 36.07 -13.32 49.77
N THR A 12 36.24 -12.03 49.47
CA THR A 12 35.21 -11.21 48.84
C THR A 12 35.39 -11.28 47.32
N LEU A 13 34.48 -12.01 46.67
CA LEU A 13 34.31 -12.01 45.22
C LEU A 13 33.69 -10.66 44.80
N ILE A 14 34.44 -9.87 44.03
CA ILE A 14 33.90 -8.70 43.33
C ILE A 14 33.43 -9.17 41.96
N SER A 15 32.11 -9.29 41.82
CA SER A 15 31.43 -9.59 40.56
C SER A 15 31.56 -8.42 39.59
N ALA A 16 32.38 -8.56 38.56
CA ALA A 16 32.44 -7.64 37.43
C ALA A 16 31.24 -7.91 36.51
N PHE A 17 30.28 -6.98 36.51
CA PHE A 17 29.15 -6.96 35.58
C PHE A 17 29.68 -6.70 34.16
N ALA A 18 29.68 -7.73 33.31
CA ALA A 18 29.89 -7.57 31.88
C ALA A 18 28.65 -6.90 31.27
N LEU A 19 28.85 -5.71 30.71
CA LEU A 19 27.86 -4.96 29.95
C LEU A 19 27.41 -5.80 28.74
N ALA A 20 26.24 -6.42 28.84
CA ALA A 20 25.53 -6.94 27.69
C ALA A 20 25.05 -5.74 26.85
N GLY A 21 25.88 -5.32 25.90
CA GLY A 21 25.46 -4.43 24.83
C GLY A 21 24.41 -5.13 23.98
N CYS A 22 23.14 -4.92 24.29
CA CYS A 22 22.06 -5.19 23.35
C CYS A 22 22.25 -4.24 22.16
N GLN A 23 22.90 -4.72 21.10
CA GLN A 23 22.71 -4.15 19.79
C GLN A 23 21.25 -4.38 19.44
N SER A 24 20.41 -3.38 19.67
CA SER A 24 19.08 -3.33 19.10
C SER A 24 19.29 -3.25 17.60
N THR A 25 19.25 -4.40 16.94
CA THR A 25 19.01 -4.50 15.52
C THR A 25 17.65 -3.84 15.30
N GLN A 26 17.68 -2.56 14.93
CA GLN A 26 16.56 -1.89 14.30
C GLN A 26 16.27 -2.67 13.03
N THR A 27 15.39 -3.66 13.18
CA THR A 27 14.67 -4.22 12.07
C THR A 27 13.86 -3.07 11.52
N THR A 28 14.33 -2.47 10.43
CA THR A 28 13.53 -1.61 9.57
C THR A 28 12.33 -2.44 9.17
N THR A 29 11.25 -2.34 9.93
CA THR A 29 9.99 -2.96 9.59
C THR A 29 9.60 -2.38 8.24
N LEU A 30 9.63 -3.22 7.20
CA LEU A 30 9.04 -2.86 5.91
C LEU A 30 7.64 -2.31 6.23
N SER A 31 7.38 -1.09 5.76
CA SER A 31 6.10 -0.42 6.00
C SER A 31 4.94 -1.39 5.70
N PRO A 32 3.86 -1.45 6.50
CA PRO A 32 2.78 -2.43 6.34
C PRO A 32 2.15 -2.44 4.93
N LEU A 33 2.31 -1.35 4.17
CA LEU A 33 1.94 -1.26 2.75
C LEU A 33 2.71 -2.23 1.85
N LEU A 34 3.98 -2.53 2.14
CA LEU A 34 4.81 -3.46 1.37
C LEU A 34 4.31 -4.90 1.50
N THR A 35 3.77 -5.27 2.66
CA THR A 35 3.32 -6.64 2.93
C THR A 35 1.95 -6.93 2.35
N ASN A 36 1.11 -5.91 2.11
CA ASN A 36 -0.27 -6.07 1.63
C ASN A 36 -0.75 -4.91 0.75
N ALA A 37 0.05 -4.51 -0.24
CA ALA A 37 -0.28 -3.38 -1.12
C ALA A 37 -1.64 -3.53 -1.82
N LYS A 38 -2.01 -4.76 -2.22
CA LYS A 38 -3.33 -5.04 -2.85
C LYS A 38 -4.53 -4.74 -1.94
N GLN A 39 -4.35 -4.79 -0.62
CA GLN A 39 -5.39 -4.47 0.38
C GLN A 39 -5.47 -2.97 0.69
N HIS A 40 -4.48 -2.18 0.27
CA HIS A 40 -4.37 -0.77 0.61
C HIS A 40 -4.41 0.14 -0.62
N ILE A 41 -4.28 -0.42 -1.82
CA ILE A 41 -4.14 0.34 -3.05
C ILE A 41 -5.16 -0.17 -4.06
N GLY A 42 -5.86 0.78 -4.66
CA GLY A 42 -6.84 0.58 -5.70
C GLY A 42 -6.86 1.76 -6.67
N TRP A 43 -7.94 1.88 -7.42
CA TRP A 43 -8.17 2.99 -8.33
C TRP A 43 -9.60 3.50 -8.20
N ILE A 44 -9.82 4.77 -8.54
CA ILE A 44 -11.14 5.41 -8.60
C ILE A 44 -11.45 5.79 -10.05
N SER A 45 -12.70 5.58 -10.46
CA SER A 45 -13.27 6.14 -11.66
C SER A 45 -14.68 6.65 -11.36
N GLY A 46 -14.94 7.94 -11.58
CA GLY A 46 -16.14 8.60 -11.12
C GLY A 46 -16.24 8.57 -9.59
N GLU A 47 -17.36 8.09 -9.08
CA GLU A 47 -17.60 7.91 -7.65
C GLU A 47 -17.27 6.48 -7.17
N CYS A 48 -16.61 5.68 -8.00
CA CYS A 48 -16.42 4.25 -7.75
C CYS A 48 -14.97 3.93 -7.43
N PHE A 49 -14.72 3.56 -6.19
CA PHE A 49 -13.44 3.06 -5.72
C PHE A 49 -13.37 1.54 -5.81
N ALA A 50 -12.40 1.02 -6.57
CA ALA A 50 -12.15 -0.41 -6.73
C ALA A 50 -10.86 -0.81 -6.01
N ILE A 51 -10.96 -1.79 -5.10
CA ILE A 51 -9.82 -2.28 -4.30
C ILE A 51 -10.00 -3.75 -3.97
N LYS A 52 -8.90 -4.48 -3.70
CA LYS A 52 -8.96 -5.89 -3.28
C LYS A 52 -9.16 -6.04 -1.77
N ASN A 53 -9.84 -5.09 -1.14
CA ASN A 53 -10.13 -5.05 0.29
C ASN A 53 -11.65 -4.99 0.50
N ALA A 54 -12.20 -5.97 1.20
CA ALA A 54 -13.63 -6.11 1.46
C ALA A 54 -14.06 -5.60 2.85
N GLN A 55 -13.15 -4.94 3.58
CA GLN A 55 -13.31 -4.60 5.00
C GLN A 55 -13.41 -3.09 5.25
N LEU A 56 -13.67 -2.28 4.22
CA LEU A 56 -13.82 -0.84 4.39
C LEU A 56 -15.25 -0.48 4.80
N GLU A 57 -15.36 0.58 5.57
CA GLU A 57 -16.62 1.09 6.11
C GLU A 57 -16.90 2.51 5.60
N ALA A 58 -18.17 2.92 5.68
CA ALA A 58 -18.52 4.30 5.39
C ALA A 58 -17.85 5.25 6.39
N GLY A 59 -17.29 6.34 5.89
CA GLY A 59 -16.48 7.29 6.66
C GLY A 59 -14.97 7.03 6.58
N ASP A 60 -14.52 5.85 6.10
CA ASP A 60 -13.10 5.61 5.88
C ASP A 60 -12.51 6.61 4.88
N THR A 61 -11.34 7.15 5.22
CA THR A 61 -10.63 8.09 4.35
C THR A 61 -9.73 7.37 3.36
N VAL A 62 -9.86 7.78 2.10
CA VAL A 62 -9.06 7.32 0.97
C VAL A 62 -8.26 8.50 0.41
N HIS A 63 -6.97 8.29 0.20
CA HIS A 63 -6.07 9.28 -0.39
C HIS A 63 -5.92 9.03 -1.88
N VAL A 64 -6.32 10.02 -2.67
CA VAL A 64 -6.29 9.99 -4.13
C VAL A 64 -5.02 10.65 -4.64
N VAL A 65 -4.43 10.05 -5.68
CA VAL A 65 -3.28 10.58 -6.41
C VAL A 65 -3.62 10.61 -7.89
N ASN A 66 -3.69 11.81 -8.46
CA ASN A 66 -3.73 11.99 -9.91
C ASN A 66 -2.28 11.94 -10.44
N VAL A 67 -1.99 10.94 -11.27
CA VAL A 67 -0.64 10.70 -11.80
C VAL A 67 -0.23 11.76 -12.82
N THR A 68 -1.18 12.32 -13.58
CA THR A 68 -0.91 13.27 -14.67
C THR A 68 -0.42 14.62 -14.16
N ASN A 69 -1.02 15.12 -13.08
CA ASN A 69 -0.73 16.46 -12.56
C ASN A 69 -0.22 16.47 -11.10
N ASN A 70 0.02 15.29 -10.52
CA ASN A 70 0.45 15.09 -9.15
C ASN A 70 -0.48 15.70 -8.08
N GLN A 71 -1.73 16.00 -8.42
CA GLN A 71 -2.71 16.45 -7.44
C GLN A 71 -3.06 15.32 -6.47
N ARG A 72 -3.28 15.71 -5.21
CA ARG A 72 -3.65 14.80 -4.13
C ARG A 72 -4.88 15.32 -3.42
N GLN A 73 -5.79 14.41 -3.09
CA GLN A 73 -7.05 14.73 -2.43
C GLN A 73 -7.37 13.62 -1.41
N ALA A 74 -7.97 13.98 -0.28
CA ALA A 74 -8.63 13.01 0.59
C ALA A 74 -10.13 12.99 0.25
N VAL A 75 -10.68 11.79 0.10
CA VAL A 75 -12.12 11.54 -0.09
C VAL A 75 -12.57 10.50 0.92
N ASN A 76 -13.86 10.47 1.26
CA ASN A 76 -14.38 9.45 2.15
C ASN A 76 -15.17 8.40 1.37
N ILE A 77 -15.20 7.19 1.92
CA ILE A 77 -16.18 6.18 1.53
C ILE A 77 -17.56 6.67 1.99
N LEU A 78 -18.47 6.84 1.05
CA LEU A 78 -19.86 7.21 1.32
C LEU A 78 -20.71 5.98 1.62
N SER A 79 -20.45 4.87 0.93
CA SER A 79 -21.28 3.67 1.02
C SER A 79 -20.49 2.41 0.65
N THR A 80 -20.71 1.35 1.43
CA THR A 80 -20.31 -0.03 1.12
C THR A 80 -21.30 -0.73 0.17
N ASN A 81 -22.51 -0.17 0.01
CA ASN A 81 -23.44 -0.58 -1.03
C ASN A 81 -23.06 0.13 -2.34
N ALA A 82 -22.21 -0.52 -3.13
CA ALA A 82 -21.72 -0.02 -4.40
C ALA A 82 -22.66 -0.30 -5.59
N THR A 83 -23.98 -0.27 -5.36
CA THR A 83 -24.99 -0.36 -6.45
C THR A 83 -24.70 0.61 -7.60
N PRO A 84 -24.35 1.90 -7.35
CA PRO A 84 -23.97 2.82 -8.43
C PRO A 84 -22.77 2.37 -9.27
N CYS A 85 -21.91 1.52 -8.71
CA CYS A 85 -20.70 1.00 -9.34
C CYS A 85 -20.89 -0.35 -10.04
N GLN A 86 -22.07 -0.95 -9.99
CA GLN A 86 -22.32 -2.27 -10.59
C GLN A 86 -22.03 -2.30 -12.08
N LYS A 87 -22.40 -1.25 -12.82
CA LYS A 87 -22.11 -1.16 -14.26
C LYS A 87 -20.60 -1.28 -14.51
N LEU A 88 -19.80 -0.55 -13.73
CA LEU A 88 -18.35 -0.59 -13.86
C LEU A 88 -17.80 -1.96 -13.44
N ALA A 89 -18.28 -2.53 -12.35
CA ALA A 89 -17.88 -3.86 -11.88
C ALA A 89 -18.15 -4.95 -12.92
N SER A 90 -19.32 -4.95 -13.54
CA SER A 90 -19.67 -5.87 -14.62
C SER A 90 -18.76 -5.71 -15.83
N GLN A 91 -18.43 -4.46 -16.19
CA GLN A 91 -17.51 -4.17 -17.30
C GLN A 91 -16.11 -4.71 -17.03
N GLN A 92 -15.55 -4.46 -15.83
CA GLN A 92 -14.23 -4.99 -15.47
C GLN A 92 -14.22 -6.53 -15.51
N THR A 93 -15.28 -7.16 -14.97
CA THR A 93 -15.41 -8.62 -14.91
C THR A 93 -15.53 -9.25 -16.30
N ALA A 94 -16.22 -8.60 -17.24
CA ALA A 94 -16.34 -9.09 -18.61
C ALA A 94 -14.99 -9.14 -19.34
N VAL A 95 -14.06 -8.24 -19.01
CA VAL A 95 -12.72 -8.18 -19.62
C VAL A 95 -11.73 -9.10 -18.90
N SER A 96 -11.74 -9.12 -17.56
CA SER A 96 -10.80 -9.93 -16.78
C SER A 96 -11.20 -11.40 -16.65
N GLY A 97 -12.48 -11.73 -16.86
CA GLY A 97 -13.06 -13.04 -16.59
C GLY A 97 -13.26 -13.36 -15.10
N GLN A 98 -12.93 -12.44 -14.18
CA GLN A 98 -13.07 -12.63 -12.73
C GLN A 98 -13.40 -11.32 -12.00
N GLN A 99 -14.25 -11.40 -10.99
CA GLN A 99 -14.50 -10.28 -10.09
C GLN A 99 -13.33 -10.14 -9.12
N MET A 100 -12.37 -9.28 -9.45
CA MET A 100 -11.13 -9.13 -8.70
C MET A 100 -11.17 -8.05 -7.61
N HIS A 101 -12.22 -7.23 -7.59
CA HIS A 101 -12.32 -6.03 -6.74
C HIS A 101 -13.62 -6.01 -5.96
N THR A 102 -13.52 -5.48 -4.76
CA THR A 102 -14.67 -4.90 -4.04
C THR A 102 -14.79 -3.45 -4.47
N TYR A 103 -16.03 -2.99 -4.63
CA TYR A 103 -16.33 -1.62 -5.02
C TYR A 103 -16.96 -0.88 -3.84
N TYR A 104 -16.64 0.40 -3.72
CA TYR A 104 -17.22 1.33 -2.75
C TYR A 104 -17.61 2.62 -3.45
N GLN A 105 -18.65 3.29 -2.97
CA GLN A 105 -18.96 4.65 -3.39
C GLN A 105 -18.14 5.64 -2.57
N VAL A 106 -17.54 6.63 -3.21
CA VAL A 106 -16.75 7.68 -2.57
C VAL A 106 -17.28 9.07 -2.87
N ASP A 107 -16.85 10.05 -2.08
CA ASP A 107 -17.02 11.47 -2.41
C ASP A 107 -16.43 11.79 -3.79
N ARG A 108 -16.94 12.86 -4.41
CA ARG A 108 -16.46 13.34 -5.71
C ARG A 108 -14.95 13.60 -5.67
N VAL A 109 -14.24 12.95 -6.59
CA VAL A 109 -12.85 13.25 -6.88
C VAL A 109 -12.77 14.42 -7.85
N ASN A 110 -11.97 15.43 -7.53
CA ASN A 110 -11.72 16.59 -8.40
C ASN A 110 -10.51 16.32 -9.30
N ALA A 111 -10.58 15.27 -10.11
CA ALA A 111 -9.51 14.84 -10.99
C ALA A 111 -10.09 14.30 -12.31
N ALA A 112 -9.26 14.30 -13.36
CA ALA A 112 -9.56 13.48 -14.53
C ALA A 112 -9.42 12.00 -14.13
N ASP A 113 -10.49 11.23 -14.31
CA ASP A 113 -10.56 9.80 -14.02
C ASP A 113 -10.02 8.95 -15.18
N PRO A 114 -9.46 7.75 -14.92
CA PRO A 114 -9.27 7.10 -13.62
C PRO A 114 -8.02 7.56 -12.85
N VAL A 115 -8.03 7.42 -11.52
CA VAL A 115 -6.93 7.84 -10.62
C VAL A 115 -6.53 6.74 -9.64
N ILE A 116 -5.33 6.84 -9.05
CA ILE A 116 -4.86 5.91 -8.01
C ILE A 116 -5.43 6.33 -6.65
N ALA A 117 -5.83 5.36 -5.84
CA ALA A 117 -6.38 5.57 -4.51
C ALA A 117 -5.74 4.65 -3.48
N LEU A 118 -5.44 5.18 -2.30
CA LEU A 118 -4.69 4.47 -1.26
C LEU A 118 -5.30 4.68 0.13
N LEU A 119 -5.20 3.65 0.96
CA LEU A 119 -5.49 3.68 2.38
C LEU A 119 -4.21 3.94 3.19
N GLY A 120 -4.33 4.67 4.29
CA GLY A 120 -3.24 4.87 5.26
C GLY A 120 -2.66 6.29 5.26
N ASN A 121 -1.48 6.46 5.87
CA ASN A 121 -0.96 7.78 6.18
C ASN A 121 -0.43 8.52 4.92
N PRO A 122 -0.95 9.72 4.59
CA PRO A 122 -0.58 10.46 3.38
C PRO A 122 0.91 10.83 3.31
N LYS A 123 1.60 10.97 4.45
CA LYS A 123 3.04 11.23 4.49
C LYS A 123 3.85 10.04 3.98
N THR A 124 3.43 8.82 4.30
CA THR A 124 4.05 7.60 3.77
C THR A 124 3.82 7.50 2.27
N LEU A 125 2.62 7.87 1.82
CA LEU A 125 2.23 7.87 0.41
C LEU A 125 2.94 8.94 -0.43
N ALA A 126 3.50 9.99 0.18
CA ALA A 126 4.23 11.01 -0.56
C ALA A 126 5.55 10.49 -1.17
N ASN A 127 6.12 9.42 -0.60
CA ASN A 127 7.45 8.92 -0.96
C ASN A 127 7.43 7.91 -2.11
N TYR A 128 6.27 7.41 -2.53
CA TYR A 128 6.20 6.44 -3.62
C TYR A 128 6.17 7.12 -4.98
N HIS A 129 6.61 6.40 -6.00
CA HIS A 129 6.49 6.82 -7.39
C HIS A 129 5.24 6.22 -8.00
N TYR A 130 4.39 7.09 -8.53
CA TYR A 130 3.10 6.74 -9.12
C TYR A 130 3.20 6.89 -10.62
N GLN A 131 2.79 5.88 -11.36
CA GLN A 131 2.87 5.88 -12.81
C GLN A 131 1.61 5.26 -13.41
N SER A 132 1.29 5.71 -14.62
CA SER A 132 0.18 5.20 -15.41
C SER A 132 0.52 5.25 -16.88
N CYS A 133 -0.03 4.33 -17.64
CA CYS A 133 0.04 4.35 -19.10
C CYS A 133 -1.28 3.85 -19.69
N THR A 134 -1.50 4.15 -20.96
CA THR A 134 -2.73 3.82 -21.68
C THR A 134 -2.60 2.44 -22.30
N LEU A 135 -3.57 1.58 -22.03
CA LEU A 135 -3.80 0.31 -22.73
C LEU A 135 -4.63 0.56 -23.99
N SER A 136 -4.81 -0.48 -24.81
CA SER A 136 -5.70 -0.38 -25.98
C SER A 136 -7.17 -0.17 -25.61
N ASN A 137 -7.56 -0.51 -24.38
CA ASN A 137 -8.94 -0.47 -23.89
C ASN A 137 -9.07 0.06 -22.44
N GLY A 138 -8.09 0.83 -21.97
CA GLY A 138 -8.05 1.23 -20.56
C GLY A 138 -6.75 1.90 -20.11
N THR A 139 -6.51 1.83 -18.82
CA THR A 139 -5.35 2.42 -18.15
C THR A 139 -4.69 1.35 -17.29
N PHE A 140 -3.36 1.26 -17.37
CA PHE A 140 -2.55 0.48 -16.47
C PHE A 140 -1.90 1.40 -15.45
N PHE A 141 -1.97 1.03 -14.18
CA PHE A 141 -1.36 1.75 -13.07
C PHE A 141 -0.30 0.90 -12.43
N TYR A 142 0.76 1.54 -11.96
CA TYR A 142 1.77 0.88 -11.14
C TYR A 142 2.44 1.87 -10.19
N ILE A 143 2.90 1.34 -9.07
CA ILE A 143 3.53 2.09 -7.99
C ILE A 143 4.82 1.40 -7.62
N THR A 144 5.90 2.18 -7.50
CA THR A 144 7.20 1.71 -7.06
C THR A 144 7.64 2.41 -5.77
N ALA A 145 8.37 1.68 -4.95
CA ALA A 145 9.08 2.21 -3.80
C ALA A 145 10.17 3.19 -4.27
N PRO A 146 10.67 4.09 -3.40
CA PRO A 146 11.84 4.92 -3.70
C PRO A 146 13.06 4.12 -4.20
N GLN A 147 13.21 2.87 -3.74
CA GLN A 147 14.31 1.99 -4.16
C GLN A 147 14.04 1.29 -5.50
N GLY A 148 12.93 1.58 -6.19
CA GLY A 148 12.57 1.02 -7.50
C GLY A 148 11.79 -0.29 -7.46
N GLN A 149 11.60 -0.91 -6.29
CA GLN A 149 10.79 -2.13 -6.18
C GLN A 149 9.31 -1.85 -6.49
N GLN A 150 8.70 -2.63 -7.38
CA GLN A 150 7.26 -2.57 -7.62
C GLN A 150 6.47 -3.02 -6.39
N LEU A 151 5.55 -2.16 -5.96
CA LEU A 151 4.67 -2.39 -4.81
C LEU A 151 3.32 -2.91 -5.24
N TRP A 152 2.77 -2.33 -6.30
CA TRP A 152 1.42 -2.60 -6.75
C TRP A 152 1.28 -2.24 -8.22
N SER A 153 0.37 -2.94 -8.88
CA SER A 153 -0.07 -2.63 -10.24
C SER A 153 -1.47 -3.18 -10.46
N ASP A 154 -2.25 -2.50 -11.29
CA ASP A 154 -3.59 -2.93 -11.68
C ASP A 154 -4.05 -2.27 -12.97
N SER A 155 -5.10 -2.82 -13.57
CA SER A 155 -5.70 -2.29 -14.80
C SER A 155 -7.12 -1.80 -14.55
N PHE A 156 -7.47 -0.70 -15.19
CA PHE A 156 -8.83 -0.21 -15.35
C PHE A 156 -9.20 -0.29 -16.83
N TYR A 157 -10.33 -0.91 -17.15
CA TYR A 157 -10.83 -1.02 -18.51
C TYR A 157 -11.99 -0.04 -18.76
N SER A 158 -11.78 0.98 -19.59
CA SER A 158 -12.83 1.93 -19.98
C SER A 158 -13.74 1.38 -21.07
N GLY A 159 -13.28 0.37 -21.82
CA GLY A 159 -13.99 -0.19 -22.98
C GLY A 159 -13.86 0.67 -24.25
N GLU A 160 -13.31 1.87 -24.16
CA GLU A 160 -13.01 2.73 -25.29
C GLU A 160 -11.67 2.33 -25.90
N LYS A 161 -11.60 2.29 -27.24
CA LYS A 161 -10.35 1.99 -27.93
C LYS A 161 -9.47 3.23 -27.96
N THR A 162 -8.25 3.09 -27.44
CA THR A 162 -7.23 4.14 -27.40
C THR A 162 -5.91 3.67 -27.99
N LEU A 163 -5.08 4.62 -28.40
CA LEU A 163 -3.70 4.32 -28.80
C LEU A 163 -2.89 3.98 -27.53
N PRO A 164 -2.33 2.76 -27.44
CA PRO A 164 -1.59 2.34 -26.25
C PRO A 164 -0.27 3.11 -26.11
N THR A 165 0.07 3.47 -24.88
CA THR A 165 1.33 4.15 -24.53
C THR A 165 2.20 3.34 -23.57
N CYS A 166 1.70 2.21 -23.06
CA CYS A 166 2.47 1.33 -22.20
C CYS A 166 3.64 0.67 -22.96
N SER A 167 4.81 0.61 -22.32
CA SER A 167 5.92 -0.22 -22.81
C SER A 167 5.55 -1.70 -22.69
N SER A 168 5.99 -2.51 -23.66
CA SER A 168 5.81 -3.97 -23.62
C SER A 168 6.51 -4.63 -22.42
N ASP A 169 7.53 -3.99 -21.87
CA ASP A 169 8.30 -4.53 -20.74
C ASP A 169 7.52 -4.53 -19.41
N LEU A 170 6.40 -3.79 -19.34
CA LEU A 170 5.54 -3.74 -18.15
C LEU A 170 4.66 -4.98 -17.96
N PHE A 171 4.62 -5.89 -18.95
CA PHE A 171 3.75 -7.08 -18.95
C PHE A 171 4.52 -8.41 -18.92
N ARG A 172 5.85 -8.36 -18.70
CA ARG A 172 6.71 -9.55 -18.66
C ARG A 172 6.83 -10.16 -17.27
#